data_AF-A0A3N9XSW2-F1
#
_entry.id   AF-A0A3N9XSW2-F1
#
_cell.length_a   1.000
_cell.length_b   1.000
_cell.length_c   1.000
_cell.angle_alpha   90.00
_cell.angle_beta   90.00
_cell.angle_gamma   90.00
#
_symmetry.space_group_name_H-M   'P 1'
#
loop_
_entity.id
_entity.type
_entity.pdbx_description
1 polymer ?
#
loop_
_entity_poly.entity_id
_entity_poly.type
_entity_poly.pdbx_seq_one_letter_code
_entity_poly.pdbx_strand_id
1 'polypeptide(L)'
;MRARTRLAIGAIGAVAGAALLTGCGDAGSSGTDAPQTSASGAGCAPVAGQQLIALQDDKKLQNSDNVIPAVNTKAANPQLIAALDKVSAALDTPKLIQLNKAVNEDRKTAKVAAEEFASANNLTAGIAKGPGGDITVGAGNFAESQILGELYRIALTSAGYQVKVQQIGNRELYAPALEKGEIQVVPEYAATMAEFLNTKANGQNAQPVSSPDINTTVTALKAEGDKAGLTFGTPAAAQDQNAFAVTQAFADKYGVRTLSELAAKCSGSATSLGGPPECEQRPFCKPGLEKTYGLSVGKFSSLDQGGPLTKSGLRDGSISVGLIFSSDGAFATS
;
A
#
# COMPACT_ATOMS: atom_id res chain seq x y z
N MET A 1 -4.25 -44.70 -43.01
CA MET A 1 -3.54 -45.99 -42.87
C MET A 1 -2.40 -45.77 -41.88
N ARG A 2 -2.49 -46.27 -40.63
CA ARG A 2 -1.71 -47.41 -40.08
C ARG A 2 -0.27 -47.44 -40.65
N ALA A 3 0.80 -47.38 -39.86
CA ALA A 3 1.09 -48.32 -38.78
C ALA A 3 2.12 -47.79 -37.76
N ARG A 4 2.01 -48.33 -36.54
CA ARG A 4 3.02 -48.34 -35.48
C ARG A 4 3.94 -49.55 -35.69
N THR A 5 5.22 -49.45 -35.30
CA THR A 5 5.98 -50.63 -34.84
C THR A 5 6.92 -50.27 -33.70
N ARG A 6 6.91 -51.13 -32.68
CA ARG A 6 7.66 -51.09 -31.41
C ARG A 6 8.81 -52.13 -31.45
N LEU A 7 9.62 -52.06 -30.39
CA LEU A 7 10.50 -53.09 -29.77
C LEU A 7 11.95 -53.15 -30.28
N ALA A 8 12.95 -53.59 -29.52
CA ALA A 8 13.40 -53.46 -28.11
C ALA A 8 14.57 -54.47 -27.95
N ILE A 9 15.37 -54.29 -26.89
CA ILE A 9 16.25 -55.27 -26.20
C ILE A 9 17.67 -55.46 -26.74
N GLY A 10 18.64 -55.31 -25.83
CA GLY A 10 19.98 -55.88 -25.92
C GLY A 10 20.92 -55.39 -24.81
N ALA A 11 20.97 -56.12 -23.69
CA ALA A 11 21.84 -55.87 -22.52
C ALA A 11 23.28 -56.41 -22.71
N ILE A 12 24.11 -56.24 -21.66
CA ILE A 12 25.46 -56.77 -21.33
C ILE A 12 26.46 -55.61 -21.18
N GLY A 13 27.23 -55.41 -20.10
CA GLY A 13 27.53 -56.20 -18.90
C GLY A 13 28.41 -55.36 -17.95
N ALA A 14 28.48 -55.78 -16.69
CA ALA A 14 29.18 -55.11 -15.59
C ALA A 14 30.69 -55.37 -15.56
N VAL A 15 31.51 -54.40 -15.13
CA VAL A 15 32.76 -54.64 -14.36
C VAL A 15 33.01 -53.46 -13.39
N ALA A 16 33.36 -53.81 -12.16
CA ALA A 16 33.66 -52.95 -11.02
C ALA A 16 35.06 -52.31 -11.07
N GLY A 17 35.26 -51.22 -10.31
CA GLY A 17 36.58 -50.70 -9.98
C GLY A 17 36.50 -49.43 -9.13
N ALA A 18 36.64 -49.58 -7.82
CA ALA A 18 36.80 -48.47 -6.88
C ALA A 18 38.26 -47.99 -6.86
N ALA A 19 38.48 -46.67 -6.87
CA ALA A 19 39.66 -46.04 -6.31
C ALA A 19 39.31 -44.61 -5.89
N LEU A 20 39.37 -44.35 -4.58
CA LEU A 20 39.38 -43.04 -3.96
C LEU A 20 40.68 -42.31 -4.34
N LEU A 21 40.63 -41.00 -4.58
CA LEU A 21 41.64 -40.03 -4.15
C LEU A 21 41.07 -38.61 -4.23
N THR A 22 41.25 -37.90 -3.12
CA THR A 22 40.85 -36.54 -2.78
C THR A 22 41.56 -35.46 -3.60
N GLY A 23 40.87 -34.36 -3.93
CA GLY A 23 41.49 -33.12 -4.41
C GLY A 23 40.47 -32.00 -4.59
N CYS A 24 40.60 -30.96 -3.77
CA CYS A 24 39.67 -29.86 -3.53
C CYS A 24 39.27 -29.06 -4.78
N GLY A 25 37.99 -28.71 -4.87
CA GLY A 25 37.47 -27.62 -5.69
C GLY A 25 36.45 -26.83 -4.87
N ASP A 26 36.87 -25.71 -4.29
CA ASP A 26 36.00 -24.77 -3.59
C ASP A 26 35.08 -24.07 -4.59
N ALA A 27 33.77 -24.30 -4.46
CA ALA A 27 32.75 -23.43 -5.03
C ALA A 27 32.43 -22.36 -3.98
N GLY A 28 32.71 -21.10 -4.31
CA GLY A 28 32.42 -19.94 -3.48
C GLY A 28 30.92 -19.85 -3.17
N SER A 29 30.57 -20.18 -1.92
CA SER A 29 29.26 -19.95 -1.34
C SER A 29 29.22 -18.53 -0.79
N SER A 30 28.62 -17.59 -1.51
CA SER A 30 28.19 -16.31 -0.95
C SER A 30 26.79 -16.46 -0.35
N GLY A 31 26.69 -17.32 0.66
CA GLY A 31 25.55 -17.36 1.57
C GLY A 31 25.77 -16.37 2.69
N THR A 32 25.19 -15.18 2.59
CA THR A 32 24.84 -14.41 3.79
C THR A 32 23.37 -14.67 4.08
N ASP A 33 23.07 -15.84 4.63
CA ASP A 33 21.79 -16.06 5.29
C ASP A 33 21.73 -15.11 6.49
N ALA A 34 20.81 -14.16 6.45
CA ALA A 34 20.44 -13.42 7.65
C ALA A 34 20.05 -14.44 8.74
N PRO A 35 20.41 -14.24 10.01
CA PRO A 35 20.04 -15.17 11.06
C PRO A 35 18.53 -15.40 11.03
N GLN A 36 18.09 -16.62 10.71
CA GLN A 36 16.71 -17.00 10.93
C GLN A 36 16.50 -17.02 12.44
N THR A 37 15.95 -15.94 12.98
CA THR A 37 15.41 -15.91 14.34
C THR A 37 14.26 -16.90 14.38
N SER A 38 14.56 -18.15 14.72
CA SER A 38 13.57 -19.19 14.96
C SER A 38 12.63 -18.68 16.06
N ALA A 39 11.35 -18.54 15.73
CA ALA A 39 10.35 -18.00 16.63
C ALA A 39 10.31 -18.81 17.94
N SER A 40 10.67 -18.18 19.05
CA SER A 40 10.55 -18.75 20.38
C SER A 40 9.13 -18.48 20.89
N GLY A 41 8.38 -19.55 21.21
CA GLY A 41 6.99 -19.48 21.64
C GLY A 41 6.04 -20.26 20.73
N ALA A 42 4.86 -20.60 21.26
CA ALA A 42 3.86 -21.37 20.52
C ALA A 42 3.26 -20.55 19.36
N GLY A 43 3.12 -19.23 19.52
CA GLY A 43 2.43 -18.36 18.56
C GLY A 43 0.90 -18.57 18.55
N CYS A 44 0.23 -17.89 17.63
CA CYS A 44 -1.22 -17.97 17.43
C CYS A 44 -1.52 -18.55 16.06
N ALA A 45 -2.11 -19.74 16.06
CA ALA A 45 -2.56 -20.38 14.84
C ALA A 45 -3.61 -19.50 14.11
N PRO A 46 -3.65 -19.53 12.77
CA PRO A 46 -4.68 -18.85 12.01
C PRO A 46 -6.10 -19.18 12.47
N VAL A 47 -7.00 -18.21 12.33
CA VAL A 47 -8.43 -18.40 12.61
C VAL A 47 -9.22 -17.88 11.43
N ALA A 48 -9.91 -18.79 10.74
CA ALA A 48 -10.78 -18.45 9.63
C ALA A 48 -11.91 -17.50 10.06
N GLY A 49 -12.33 -16.61 9.16
CA GLY A 49 -13.36 -15.62 9.44
C GLY A 49 -13.54 -14.64 8.29
N GLN A 50 -14.77 -14.26 7.97
CA GLN A 50 -15.05 -13.43 6.79
C GLN A 50 -14.66 -11.97 6.96
N GLN A 51 -14.81 -11.45 8.19
CA GLN A 51 -14.52 -10.06 8.53
C GLN A 51 -13.03 -9.88 8.82
N LEU A 52 -12.42 -8.92 8.16
CA LEU A 52 -11.03 -8.52 8.35
C LEU A 52 -10.97 -7.22 9.15
N ILE A 53 -9.97 -7.10 10.01
CA ILE A 53 -9.62 -5.85 10.69
C ILE A 53 -8.14 -5.55 10.53
N ALA A 54 -7.80 -4.26 10.40
CA ALA A 54 -6.42 -3.80 10.54
C ALA A 54 -6.06 -3.74 12.03
N LEU A 55 -4.88 -4.23 12.38
CA LEU A 55 -4.29 -3.97 13.69
C LEU A 55 -3.71 -2.56 13.72
N GLN A 56 -3.88 -1.87 14.84
CA GLN A 56 -3.29 -0.56 15.06
C GLN A 56 -1.75 -0.66 15.11
N ASP A 57 -1.07 0.15 14.31
CA ASP A 57 0.38 0.33 14.32
C ASP A 57 0.80 1.28 15.46
N ASP A 58 0.76 0.79 16.69
CA ASP A 58 0.88 1.60 17.92
C ASP A 58 2.30 2.11 18.22
N LYS A 59 3.33 1.56 17.58
CA LYS A 59 4.72 2.05 17.60
C LYS A 59 5.14 2.76 16.31
N LYS A 60 4.19 3.00 15.40
CA LYS A 60 4.41 3.78 14.17
C LYS A 60 5.54 3.21 13.28
N LEU A 61 5.45 1.93 12.94
CA LEU A 61 6.36 1.29 11.98
C LEU A 61 6.23 1.89 10.58
N GLN A 62 5.02 2.28 10.17
CA GLN A 62 4.74 2.78 8.83
C GLN A 62 4.86 4.29 8.76
N ASN A 63 5.41 4.79 7.66
CA ASN A 63 5.42 6.23 7.38
C ASN A 63 4.02 6.70 6.99
N SER A 64 3.70 7.95 7.33
CA SER A 64 2.34 8.49 7.19
C SER A 64 2.00 8.83 5.73
N ASP A 65 1.32 7.93 5.04
CA ASP A 65 0.76 8.15 3.71
C ASP A 65 -0.67 8.69 3.78
N ASN A 66 -0.80 9.89 4.34
CA ASN A 66 -2.04 10.64 4.31
C ASN A 66 -2.33 11.13 2.88
N VAL A 67 -3.59 11.04 2.47
CA VAL A 67 -4.05 11.61 1.18
C VAL A 67 -3.86 13.12 1.20
N ILE A 68 -3.23 13.68 0.18
CA ILE A 68 -2.92 15.10 0.06
C ILE A 68 -3.05 15.58 -1.39
N PRO A 69 -3.67 16.74 -1.65
CA PRO A 69 -3.71 17.29 -2.99
C PRO A 69 -2.33 17.82 -3.40
N ALA A 70 -1.81 17.32 -4.53
CA ALA A 70 -0.65 17.85 -5.20
C ALA A 70 -1.08 18.72 -6.39
N VAL A 71 -0.52 19.91 -6.51
CA VAL A 71 -0.92 20.93 -7.50
C VAL A 71 0.32 21.48 -8.20
N ASN A 72 0.25 21.65 -9.52
CA ASN A 72 1.27 22.42 -10.23
C ASN A 72 1.29 23.86 -9.70
N THR A 73 2.44 24.37 -9.25
CA THR A 73 2.53 25.69 -8.59
C THR A 73 2.01 26.83 -9.46
N LYS A 74 2.07 26.73 -10.80
CA LYS A 74 1.54 27.78 -11.68
C LYS A 74 0.00 27.83 -11.73
N ALA A 75 -0.65 26.71 -11.44
CA ALA A 75 -2.12 26.63 -11.35
C ALA A 75 -2.62 26.90 -9.92
N ALA A 76 -1.73 26.80 -8.92
CA ALA A 76 -2.09 26.97 -7.52
C ALA A 76 -2.55 28.40 -7.22
N ASN A 77 -3.69 28.51 -6.56
CA ASN A 77 -4.20 29.75 -5.97
C ASN A 77 -4.99 29.42 -4.70
N PRO A 78 -5.23 30.40 -3.80
CA PRO A 78 -5.86 30.14 -2.51
C PRO A 78 -7.24 29.46 -2.61
N GLN A 79 -8.07 29.84 -3.60
CA GLN A 79 -9.41 29.27 -3.78
C GLN A 79 -9.37 27.84 -4.32
N LEU A 80 -8.44 27.54 -5.24
CA LEU A 80 -8.22 26.16 -5.73
C LEU A 80 -7.76 25.25 -4.59
N ILE A 81 -6.75 25.66 -3.82
CA ILE A 81 -6.23 24.87 -2.69
C ILE A 81 -7.31 24.69 -1.63
N ALA A 82 -8.02 25.76 -1.25
CA ALA A 82 -9.09 25.67 -0.26
C ALA A 82 -10.23 24.72 -0.68
N ALA A 83 -10.56 24.65 -1.98
CA ALA A 83 -11.55 23.70 -2.49
C ALA A 83 -11.05 22.24 -2.38
N LEU A 84 -9.78 21.97 -2.68
CA LEU A 84 -9.19 20.64 -2.51
C LEU A 84 -9.10 20.25 -1.04
N ASP A 85 -8.74 21.18 -0.16
CA ASP A 85 -8.65 20.97 1.28
C ASP A 85 -10.00 20.64 1.92
N LYS A 86 -11.14 21.02 1.30
CA LYS A 86 -12.46 20.54 1.73
C LYS A 86 -12.62 19.03 1.58
N VAL A 87 -12.01 18.44 0.56
CA VAL A 87 -11.98 16.99 0.38
C VAL A 87 -11.14 16.37 1.49
N SER A 88 -9.94 16.90 1.75
CA SER A 88 -9.08 16.45 2.84
C SER A 88 -9.79 16.50 4.20
N ALA A 89 -10.51 17.59 4.49
CA ALA A 89 -11.23 17.76 5.75
C ALA A 89 -12.42 16.79 5.91
N ALA A 90 -13.03 16.36 4.81
CA ALA A 90 -14.15 15.41 4.84
C ALA A 90 -13.70 13.95 5.00
N LEU A 91 -12.42 13.66 4.74
CA LEU A 91 -11.92 12.30 4.54
C LEU A 91 -11.06 11.82 5.72
N ASP A 92 -11.49 10.71 6.31
CA ASP A 92 -10.76 9.90 7.28
C ASP A 92 -10.63 8.46 6.76
N THR A 93 -9.78 7.63 7.38
CA THR A 93 -9.51 6.28 6.88
C THR A 93 -10.77 5.40 6.82
N PRO A 94 -11.68 5.39 7.83
CA PRO A 94 -12.95 4.67 7.73
C PRO A 94 -13.80 5.07 6.52
N LYS A 95 -13.91 6.36 6.22
CA LYS A 95 -14.61 6.85 5.03
C LYS A 95 -13.91 6.44 3.73
N LEU A 96 -12.58 6.45 3.71
CA LEU A 96 -11.81 6.00 2.56
C LEU A 96 -11.99 4.51 2.30
N ILE A 97 -12.03 3.68 3.36
CA ILE A 97 -12.41 2.26 3.28
C ILE A 97 -13.79 2.10 2.64
N GLN A 98 -14.80 2.87 3.08
CA GLN A 98 -16.15 2.81 2.51
C GLN A 98 -16.16 3.18 1.01
N LEU A 99 -15.42 4.22 0.62
CA LEU A 99 -15.26 4.60 -0.78
C LEU A 99 -14.61 3.49 -1.61
N ASN A 100 -13.52 2.91 -1.12
CA ASN A 100 -12.83 1.80 -1.79
C ASN A 100 -13.71 0.56 -1.87
N LYS A 101 -14.47 0.25 -0.83
CA LYS A 101 -15.44 -0.85 -0.82
C LYS A 101 -16.49 -0.65 -1.92
N ALA A 102 -17.03 0.56 -2.05
CA ALA A 102 -18.07 0.87 -3.03
C ALA A 102 -17.64 0.53 -4.47
N VAL A 103 -16.36 0.74 -4.80
CA VAL A 103 -15.82 0.43 -6.14
C VAL A 103 -15.32 -1.02 -6.23
N ASN A 104 -14.51 -1.46 -5.27
CA ASN A 104 -13.78 -2.73 -5.35
C ASN A 104 -14.67 -3.94 -5.06
N GLU A 105 -15.69 -3.78 -4.21
CA GLU A 105 -16.60 -4.85 -3.82
C GLU A 105 -18.00 -4.63 -4.41
N ASP A 106 -18.56 -3.43 -4.25
CA ASP A 106 -19.94 -3.13 -4.69
C ASP A 106 -20.03 -2.74 -6.18
N ARG A 107 -18.89 -2.75 -6.89
CA ARG A 107 -18.78 -2.54 -8.35
C ARG A 107 -19.34 -1.21 -8.85
N LYS A 108 -19.42 -0.19 -8.00
CA LYS A 108 -19.72 1.18 -8.44
C LYS A 108 -18.57 1.72 -9.28
N THR A 109 -18.88 2.68 -10.14
CA THR A 109 -17.82 3.48 -10.78
C THR A 109 -17.26 4.47 -9.76
N ALA A 110 -15.99 4.87 -9.93
CA ALA A 110 -15.36 5.89 -9.10
C ALA A 110 -16.17 7.20 -9.05
N LYS A 111 -16.73 7.62 -10.19
CA LYS A 111 -17.59 8.80 -10.30
C LYS A 111 -18.85 8.69 -9.44
N VAL A 112 -19.56 7.57 -9.51
CA VAL A 112 -20.78 7.36 -8.71
C VAL A 112 -20.47 7.34 -7.22
N ALA A 113 -19.42 6.62 -6.81
CA ALA A 113 -19.01 6.59 -5.41
C ALA A 113 -18.64 7.99 -4.88
N ALA A 114 -17.90 8.77 -5.67
CA ALA A 114 -17.55 10.15 -5.33
C ALA A 114 -18.77 11.08 -5.24
N GLU A 115 -19.73 10.96 -6.16
CA GLU A 115 -20.96 11.76 -6.18
C GLU A 115 -21.86 11.48 -4.96
N GLU A 116 -22.02 10.21 -4.60
CA GLU A 116 -22.76 9.81 -3.40
C GLU A 116 -22.07 10.31 -2.13
N PHE A 117 -20.74 10.12 -2.02
CA PHE A 117 -19.96 10.61 -0.89
C PHE A 117 -20.05 12.13 -0.75
N ALA A 118 -19.88 12.86 -1.85
CA ALA A 118 -19.94 14.32 -1.85
C ALA A 118 -21.31 14.83 -1.39
N SER A 119 -22.39 14.15 -1.82
CA SER A 119 -23.75 14.47 -1.40
C SER A 119 -23.98 14.17 0.08
N ALA A 120 -23.58 12.99 0.54
CA ALA A 120 -23.76 12.55 1.93
C ALA A 120 -22.98 13.41 2.94
N ASN A 121 -21.84 13.96 2.53
CA ASN A 121 -20.95 14.75 3.40
C ASN A 121 -21.07 16.26 3.16
N ASN A 122 -22.04 16.73 2.37
CA ASN A 122 -22.20 18.15 2.01
C ASN A 122 -20.89 18.78 1.50
N LEU A 123 -20.12 18.04 0.71
CA LEU A 123 -18.74 18.39 0.35
C LEU A 123 -18.62 19.76 -0.33
N THR A 124 -19.63 20.17 -1.09
CA THR A 124 -19.62 21.43 -1.84
C THR A 124 -20.03 22.65 -1.02
N ALA A 125 -20.54 22.45 0.20
CA ALA A 125 -21.07 23.52 1.03
C ALA A 125 -19.98 24.52 1.46
N GLY A 126 -20.23 25.80 1.20
CA GLY A 126 -19.32 26.89 1.60
C GLY A 126 -18.01 26.95 0.80
N ILE A 127 -17.90 26.25 -0.33
CA ILE A 127 -16.77 26.42 -1.26
C ILE A 127 -16.89 27.80 -1.92
N ALA A 128 -15.90 28.67 -1.69
CA ALA A 128 -15.81 29.97 -2.32
C ALA A 128 -15.47 29.83 -3.81
N LYS A 129 -16.02 30.74 -4.63
CA LYS A 129 -15.71 30.80 -6.07
C LYS A 129 -14.29 31.35 -6.27
N GLY A 130 -13.52 30.66 -7.11
CA GLY A 130 -12.22 31.10 -7.60
C GLY A 130 -12.32 31.83 -8.95
N PRO A 131 -11.17 32.16 -9.55
CA PRO A 131 -11.10 32.82 -10.87
C PRO A 131 -11.64 31.94 -12.04
N GLY A 132 -11.90 30.66 -11.80
CA GLY A 132 -12.32 29.70 -12.83
C GLY A 132 -11.16 29.29 -13.74
N GLY A 133 -11.50 28.77 -14.93
CA GLY A 133 -10.54 28.23 -15.90
C GLY A 133 -10.54 26.69 -15.96
N ASP A 134 -9.77 26.16 -16.89
CA ASP A 134 -9.69 24.71 -17.15
C ASP A 134 -8.68 24.04 -16.22
N ILE A 135 -9.11 22.98 -15.54
CA ILE A 135 -8.27 22.15 -14.67
C ILE A 135 -8.36 20.70 -15.12
N THR A 136 -7.21 20.08 -15.37
CA THR A 136 -7.10 18.64 -15.53
C THR A 136 -6.63 18.04 -14.22
N VAL A 137 -7.48 17.21 -13.62
CA VAL A 137 -7.13 16.37 -12.47
C VAL A 137 -6.61 15.04 -13.01
N GLY A 138 -5.34 14.74 -12.78
CA GLY A 138 -4.78 13.43 -13.06
C GLY A 138 -5.19 12.41 -12.01
N ALA A 139 -5.31 11.15 -12.42
CA ALA A 139 -5.53 10.02 -11.53
C ALA A 139 -4.61 8.85 -11.88
N GLY A 140 -4.24 8.11 -10.84
CA GLY A 140 -3.52 6.85 -10.92
C GLY A 140 -4.36 5.74 -11.56
N ASN A 141 -3.72 4.61 -11.91
CA ASN A 141 -4.39 3.44 -12.47
C ASN A 141 -4.99 2.46 -11.44
N PHE A 142 -5.55 3.00 -10.36
CA PHE A 142 -6.19 2.22 -9.32
C PHE A 142 -7.42 2.96 -8.74
N ALA A 143 -8.34 2.19 -8.17
CA ALA A 143 -9.67 2.66 -7.80
C ALA A 143 -9.64 3.88 -6.87
N GLU A 144 -8.84 3.85 -5.81
CA GLU A 144 -8.81 4.94 -4.83
C GLU A 144 -8.41 6.28 -5.47
N SER A 145 -7.32 6.31 -6.25
CA SER A 145 -6.89 7.53 -6.93
C SER A 145 -7.93 8.06 -7.92
N GLN A 146 -8.67 7.17 -8.60
CA GLN A 146 -9.78 7.59 -9.47
C GLN A 146 -10.94 8.20 -8.68
N ILE A 147 -11.30 7.61 -7.53
CA ILE A 147 -12.35 8.15 -6.64
C ILE A 147 -11.94 9.53 -6.13
N LEU A 148 -10.71 9.66 -5.63
CA LEU A 148 -10.16 10.92 -5.12
C LEU A 148 -10.10 11.98 -6.23
N GLY A 149 -9.72 11.60 -7.45
CA GLY A 149 -9.74 12.49 -8.61
C GLY A 149 -11.15 13.03 -8.91
N GLU A 150 -12.17 12.20 -8.81
CA GLU A 150 -13.57 12.61 -8.97
C GLU A 150 -14.07 13.51 -7.81
N LEU A 151 -13.64 13.25 -6.57
CA LEU A 151 -13.92 14.15 -5.44
C LEU A 151 -13.29 15.53 -5.65
N TYR A 152 -12.05 15.58 -6.15
CA TYR A 152 -11.38 16.83 -6.50
C TYR A 152 -12.13 17.54 -7.64
N ARG A 153 -12.58 16.80 -8.67
CA ARG A 153 -13.42 17.35 -9.74
C ARG A 153 -14.68 18.01 -9.19
N ILE A 154 -15.39 17.35 -8.28
CA ILE A 154 -16.63 17.88 -7.66
C ILE A 154 -16.34 19.17 -6.88
N ALA A 155 -15.33 19.16 -6.01
CA ALA A 155 -14.98 20.31 -5.19
C ALA A 155 -14.53 21.52 -6.04
N LEU A 156 -13.66 21.29 -7.03
CA LEU A 156 -13.17 22.33 -7.94
C LEU A 156 -14.26 22.85 -8.88
N THR A 157 -15.17 22.00 -9.36
CA THR A 157 -16.34 22.45 -10.13
C THR A 157 -17.22 23.37 -9.28
N SER A 158 -17.44 23.02 -8.00
CA SER A 158 -18.14 23.90 -7.06
C SER A 158 -17.41 25.23 -6.85
N ALA A 159 -16.08 25.25 -6.90
CA ALA A 159 -15.28 26.48 -6.87
C ALA A 159 -15.30 27.29 -8.19
N GLY A 160 -15.98 26.80 -9.24
CA GLY A 160 -16.16 27.53 -10.50
C GLY A 160 -15.15 27.20 -11.61
N TYR A 161 -14.34 26.16 -11.45
CA TYR A 161 -13.45 25.65 -12.50
C TYR A 161 -14.19 24.71 -13.45
N GLN A 162 -13.70 24.62 -14.69
CA GLN A 162 -14.09 23.57 -15.64
C GLN A 162 -13.12 22.41 -15.49
N VAL A 163 -13.60 21.28 -15.00
CA VAL A 163 -12.70 20.22 -14.52
C VAL A 163 -12.95 18.91 -15.25
N LYS A 164 -11.87 18.31 -15.78
CA LYS A 164 -11.86 16.94 -16.30
C LYS A 164 -10.92 16.07 -15.45
N VAL A 165 -11.30 14.80 -15.29
CA VAL A 165 -10.43 13.78 -14.70
C VAL A 165 -9.78 12.99 -15.83
N GLN A 166 -8.48 12.77 -15.75
CA GLN A 166 -7.71 12.00 -16.73
C GLN A 166 -6.87 10.95 -16.02
N GLN A 167 -7.13 9.68 -16.34
CA GLN A 167 -6.27 8.59 -15.91
C GLN A 167 -4.98 8.61 -16.74
N ILE A 168 -3.83 8.67 -16.08
CA ILE A 168 -2.52 8.76 -16.77
C ILE A 168 -1.69 7.50 -16.57
N GLY A 169 -1.87 6.79 -15.46
CA GLY A 169 -1.13 5.56 -15.19
C GLY A 169 -0.48 5.59 -13.82
N ASN A 170 0.73 5.07 -13.73
CA ASN A 170 1.56 5.10 -12.53
C ASN A 170 2.19 6.49 -12.29
N ARG A 171 2.74 6.66 -11.10
CA ARG A 171 3.36 7.92 -10.63
C ARG A 171 4.50 8.39 -11.52
N GLU A 172 5.29 7.47 -12.06
CA GLU A 172 6.38 7.78 -12.97
C GLU A 172 5.90 8.48 -14.26
N LEU A 173 4.63 8.31 -14.63
CA LEU A 173 4.03 8.98 -15.78
C LEU A 173 3.31 10.27 -15.40
N TYR A 174 2.48 10.26 -14.36
CA TYR A 174 1.68 11.44 -14.02
C TYR A 174 2.47 12.51 -13.26
N ALA A 175 3.49 12.17 -12.46
CA ALA A 175 4.24 13.18 -11.70
C ALA A 175 5.02 14.13 -12.62
N PRO A 176 5.75 13.66 -13.66
CA PRO A 176 6.32 14.55 -14.66
C PRO A 176 5.29 15.40 -15.41
N ALA A 177 4.11 14.86 -15.72
CA ALA A 177 3.02 15.61 -16.35
C ALA A 177 2.49 16.72 -15.43
N LEU A 178 2.38 16.44 -14.12
CA LEU A 178 2.00 17.41 -13.10
C LEU A 178 3.05 18.51 -12.98
N GLU A 179 4.33 18.18 -12.89
CA GLU A 179 5.43 19.16 -12.80
C GLU A 179 5.49 20.09 -14.02
N LYS A 180 5.27 19.54 -15.23
CA LYS A 180 5.23 20.32 -16.48
C LYS A 180 3.95 21.14 -16.64
N GLY A 181 2.93 20.88 -15.83
CA GLY A 181 1.62 21.52 -15.94
C GLY A 181 0.78 21.01 -17.11
N GLU A 182 1.08 19.82 -17.63
CA GLU A 182 0.22 19.10 -18.59
C GLU A 182 -1.09 18.66 -17.91
N ILE A 183 -1.01 18.39 -16.60
CA ILE A 183 -2.13 18.32 -15.66
C ILE A 183 -1.86 19.27 -14.50
N GLN A 184 -2.92 19.68 -13.80
CA GLN A 184 -2.79 20.72 -12.77
C GLN A 184 -2.91 20.16 -11.35
N VAL A 185 -3.62 19.06 -11.16
CA VAL A 185 -3.91 18.50 -9.83
C VAL A 185 -3.83 16.98 -9.86
N VAL A 186 -3.31 16.35 -8.81
CA VAL A 186 -3.36 14.89 -8.60
C VAL A 186 -3.60 14.61 -7.10
N PRO A 187 -4.45 13.64 -6.73
CA PRO A 187 -4.47 13.10 -5.37
C PRO A 187 -3.21 12.27 -5.12
N GLU A 188 -2.43 12.66 -4.10
CA GLU A 188 -1.18 12.00 -3.73
C GLU A 188 -1.18 11.49 -2.29
N TYR A 189 -0.13 10.74 -1.96
CA TYR A 189 0.12 10.15 -0.65
C TYR A 189 1.41 10.74 -0.09
N ALA A 190 1.33 11.30 1.11
CA ALA A 190 2.34 12.26 1.58
C ALA A 190 3.76 11.67 1.67
N ALA A 191 3.94 10.51 2.30
CA ALA A 191 5.26 9.90 2.48
C ALA A 191 5.82 9.38 1.15
N THR A 192 5.01 8.66 0.38
CA THR A 192 5.40 8.09 -0.91
C THR A 192 5.78 9.18 -1.91
N MET A 193 5.04 10.28 -1.99
CA MET A 193 5.40 11.40 -2.87
C MET A 193 6.66 12.12 -2.38
N ALA A 194 6.86 12.25 -1.07
CA ALA A 194 8.07 12.85 -0.53
C ALA A 194 9.31 12.04 -0.93
N GLU A 195 9.24 10.71 -0.79
CA GLU A 195 10.35 9.84 -1.21
C GLU A 195 10.55 9.79 -2.72
N PHE A 196 9.47 9.85 -3.49
CA PHE A 196 9.55 9.90 -4.95
C PHE A 196 10.33 11.14 -5.42
N LEU A 197 9.97 12.31 -4.89
CA LEU A 197 10.65 13.57 -5.22
C LEU A 197 12.09 13.61 -4.66
N ASN A 198 12.30 13.16 -3.42
CA ASN A 198 13.62 13.06 -2.79
C ASN A 198 14.56 12.18 -3.62
N THR A 199 14.11 10.99 -4.01
CA THR A 199 14.88 10.05 -4.84
C THR A 199 15.19 10.64 -6.22
N LYS A 200 14.23 11.33 -6.82
CA LYS A 200 14.42 12.01 -8.11
C LYS A 200 15.46 13.13 -8.02
N ALA A 201 15.44 13.92 -6.95
CA ALA A 201 16.34 15.05 -6.77
C ALA A 201 17.74 14.62 -6.30
N ASN A 202 17.83 13.61 -5.43
CA ASN A 202 19.03 13.28 -4.67
C ASN A 202 19.59 11.87 -4.99
N GLY A 203 18.93 11.10 -5.87
CA GLY A 203 19.35 9.78 -6.32
C GLY A 203 18.77 8.61 -5.49
N GLN A 204 18.93 7.39 -6.00
CA GLN A 204 18.36 6.16 -5.41
C GLN A 204 18.85 5.80 -4.00
N ASN A 205 19.99 6.38 -3.58
CA ASN A 205 20.59 6.16 -2.26
C ASN A 205 20.35 7.33 -1.30
N ALA A 206 19.47 8.27 -1.67
CA ALA A 206 19.09 9.37 -0.80
C ALA A 206 18.55 8.83 0.54
N GLN A 207 18.90 9.50 1.64
CA GLN A 207 18.31 9.15 2.92
C GLN A 207 16.82 9.46 2.88
N PRO A 208 15.96 8.57 3.39
CA PRO A 208 14.53 8.83 3.48
C PRO A 208 14.24 10.12 4.25
N VAL A 209 13.26 10.88 3.77
CA VAL A 209 12.83 12.16 4.35
C VAL A 209 11.44 12.10 4.99
N SER A 210 10.68 11.05 4.66
CA SER A 210 9.38 10.75 5.24
C SER A 210 9.51 10.08 6.61
N SER A 211 8.46 10.22 7.40
CA SER A 211 8.39 9.83 8.79
C SER A 211 6.99 9.30 9.14
N PRO A 212 6.84 8.55 10.24
CA PRO A 212 5.53 8.25 10.83
C PRO A 212 4.86 9.46 11.51
N ASP A 213 5.52 10.62 11.54
CA ASP A 213 4.92 11.90 11.90
C ASP A 213 4.51 12.69 10.65
N ILE A 214 3.20 12.92 10.49
CA ILE A 214 2.64 13.57 9.30
C ILE A 214 3.16 15.01 9.12
N ASN A 215 3.42 15.76 10.18
CA ASN A 215 3.92 17.13 10.07
C ASN A 215 5.36 17.14 9.52
N THR A 216 6.20 16.23 10.00
CA THR A 216 7.55 16.01 9.50
C THR A 216 7.52 15.61 8.03
N THR A 217 6.68 14.63 7.67
CA THR A 217 6.52 14.16 6.29
C THR A 217 6.05 15.27 5.35
N VAL A 218 5.02 16.04 5.73
CA VAL A 218 4.51 17.12 4.88
C VAL A 218 5.51 18.28 4.77
N THR A 219 6.29 18.54 5.81
CA THR A 219 7.37 19.54 5.75
C THR A 219 8.43 19.13 4.74
N ALA A 220 8.88 17.88 4.80
CA ALA A 220 9.82 17.33 3.81
C ALA A 220 9.22 17.31 2.40
N LEU A 221 7.96 16.87 2.25
CA LEU A 221 7.24 16.85 0.99
C LEU A 221 7.18 18.24 0.34
N LYS A 222 6.86 19.27 1.12
CA LYS A 222 6.81 20.65 0.63
C LYS A 222 8.20 21.14 0.18
N ALA A 223 9.25 20.83 0.95
CA ALA A 223 10.62 21.19 0.59
C ALA A 223 11.08 20.53 -0.73
N GLU A 224 10.75 19.26 -0.97
CA GLU A 224 11.03 18.61 -2.25
C GLU A 224 10.08 19.08 -3.38
N GLY A 225 8.83 19.38 -3.03
CA GLY A 225 7.80 19.94 -3.91
C GLY A 225 8.19 21.27 -4.52
N ASP A 226 8.70 22.19 -3.71
CA ASP A 226 9.13 23.52 -4.14
C ASP A 226 10.22 23.42 -5.23
N LYS A 227 11.14 22.46 -5.10
CA LYS A 227 12.18 22.18 -6.11
C LYS A 227 11.60 21.64 -7.42
N ALA A 228 10.46 20.93 -7.34
CA ALA A 228 9.76 20.33 -8.47
C ALA A 228 8.67 21.23 -9.07
N GLY A 229 8.45 22.43 -8.53
CA GLY A 229 7.38 23.33 -8.96
C GLY A 229 5.98 22.81 -8.59
N LEU A 230 5.87 22.13 -7.45
CA LEU A 230 4.64 21.56 -6.91
C LEU A 230 4.26 22.23 -5.59
N THR A 231 2.98 22.52 -5.44
CA THR A 231 2.35 23.00 -4.20
C THR A 231 1.45 21.91 -3.65
N PHE A 232 1.49 21.69 -2.34
CA PHE A 232 0.63 20.72 -1.66
C PHE A 232 -0.35 21.43 -0.73
N GLY A 233 -1.60 20.96 -0.70
CA GLY A 233 -2.61 21.45 0.24
C GLY A 233 -2.47 20.84 1.63
N THR A 234 -3.58 20.75 2.34
CA THR A 234 -3.68 20.14 3.67
C THR A 234 -3.88 18.63 3.53
N PRO A 235 -3.11 17.78 4.23
CA PRO A 235 -3.35 16.34 4.23
C PRO A 235 -4.70 16.01 4.89
N ALA A 236 -5.38 15.00 4.38
CA ALA A 236 -6.54 14.38 5.00
C ALA A 236 -6.15 13.61 6.26
N ALA A 237 -7.11 13.31 7.14
CA ALA A 237 -6.89 12.32 8.20
C ALA A 237 -6.77 10.89 7.63
N ALA A 238 -7.33 10.67 6.44
CA ALA A 238 -7.29 9.41 5.74
C ALA A 238 -5.89 9.01 5.30
N GLN A 239 -5.55 7.76 5.57
CA GLN A 239 -4.28 7.13 5.24
C GLN A 239 -4.49 5.91 4.35
N ASP A 240 -3.66 5.81 3.32
CA ASP A 240 -3.45 4.59 2.54
C ASP A 240 -1.96 4.23 2.64
N GLN A 241 -1.65 3.42 3.64
CA GLN A 241 -0.30 2.93 3.91
C GLN A 241 -0.36 1.43 4.13
N ASN A 242 0.79 0.78 4.13
CA ASN A 242 0.87 -0.63 4.56
C ASN A 242 0.25 -0.79 5.95
N ALA A 243 -0.47 -1.88 6.14
CA ALA A 243 -1.10 -2.28 7.38
C ALA A 243 -1.01 -3.79 7.51
N PHE A 244 -1.31 -4.29 8.71
CA PHE A 244 -1.35 -5.72 8.97
C PHE A 244 -2.73 -6.10 9.45
N ALA A 245 -3.36 -7.01 8.73
CA ALA A 245 -4.71 -7.45 9.00
C ALA A 245 -4.75 -8.84 9.58
N VAL A 246 -5.79 -9.06 10.38
CA VAL A 246 -6.20 -10.37 10.90
C VAL A 246 -7.71 -10.52 10.66
N THR A 247 -8.25 -11.73 10.85
CA THR A 247 -9.71 -11.88 10.93
C THR A 247 -10.21 -11.34 12.27
N GLN A 248 -11.45 -10.83 12.30
CA GLN A 248 -12.12 -10.43 13.55
C GLN A 248 -12.16 -11.61 14.55
N ALA A 249 -12.39 -12.84 14.06
CA ALA A 249 -12.38 -14.05 14.87
C ALA A 249 -11.00 -14.34 15.50
N PHE A 250 -9.90 -14.11 14.77
CA PHE A 250 -8.55 -14.19 15.32
C PHE A 250 -8.32 -13.15 16.41
N ALA A 251 -8.70 -11.90 16.13
CA ALA A 251 -8.58 -10.79 17.06
C ALA A 251 -9.32 -11.04 18.37
N ASP A 252 -10.55 -11.57 18.31
CA ASP A 252 -11.34 -11.85 19.50
C ASP A 252 -10.84 -13.07 20.27
N LYS A 253 -10.41 -14.13 19.56
CA LYS A 253 -9.87 -15.35 20.19
C LYS A 253 -8.60 -15.08 20.98
N TYR A 254 -7.69 -14.27 20.43
CA TYR A 254 -6.39 -14.00 21.04
C TYR A 254 -6.34 -12.65 21.77
N GLY A 255 -7.41 -11.86 21.70
CA GLY A 255 -7.52 -10.55 22.32
C GLY A 255 -6.48 -9.56 21.78
N VAL A 256 -6.36 -9.42 20.46
CA VAL A 256 -5.38 -8.53 19.82
C VAL A 256 -6.07 -7.47 18.98
N ARG A 257 -5.66 -6.21 19.14
CA ARG A 257 -6.12 -5.03 18.38
C ARG A 257 -4.95 -4.17 17.91
N THR A 258 -3.78 -4.29 18.53
CA THR A 258 -2.56 -3.59 18.10
C THR A 258 -1.45 -4.55 17.67
N LEU A 259 -0.46 -4.03 16.95
CA LEU A 259 0.75 -4.78 16.59
C LEU A 259 1.58 -5.18 17.82
N SER A 260 1.64 -4.34 18.86
CA SER A 260 2.30 -4.73 20.12
C SER A 260 1.59 -5.88 20.82
N GLU A 261 0.26 -5.89 20.85
CA GLU A 261 -0.50 -7.00 21.45
C GLU A 261 -0.31 -8.29 20.66
N LEU A 262 -0.32 -8.21 19.33
CA LEU A 262 0.01 -9.32 18.46
C LEU A 262 1.41 -9.86 18.76
N ALA A 263 2.42 -9.01 18.86
CA ALA A 263 3.78 -9.43 19.18
C ALA A 263 3.86 -10.10 20.56
N ALA A 264 3.23 -9.50 21.59
CA ALA A 264 3.28 -10.01 22.95
C ALA A 264 2.57 -11.37 23.11
N LYS A 265 1.45 -11.58 22.41
CA LYS A 265 0.59 -12.77 22.59
C LYS A 265 0.81 -13.85 21.55
N CYS A 266 1.25 -13.47 20.35
CA CYS A 266 1.26 -14.33 19.18
C CYS A 266 2.63 -14.43 18.50
N SER A 267 3.72 -13.94 19.08
CA SER A 267 5.05 -14.29 18.58
C SER A 267 5.31 -15.79 18.78
N GLY A 268 5.71 -16.50 17.72
CA GLY A 268 5.96 -17.94 17.80
C GLY A 268 5.66 -18.74 16.53
N SER A 269 5.88 -20.05 16.63
CA SER A 269 5.92 -20.98 15.49
C SER A 269 4.57 -21.20 14.79
N ALA A 270 3.44 -21.05 15.48
CA ALA A 270 2.12 -21.19 14.87
C ALA A 270 1.66 -19.96 14.09
N THR A 271 2.30 -18.80 14.28
CA THR A 271 1.90 -17.56 13.59
C THR A 271 2.46 -17.54 12.18
N SER A 272 1.57 -17.36 11.21
CA SER A 272 1.96 -17.20 9.80
C SER A 272 1.67 -15.79 9.30
N LEU A 273 2.69 -15.17 8.69
CA LEU A 273 2.59 -13.90 7.98
C LEU A 273 2.42 -14.17 6.48
N GLY A 274 1.45 -13.52 5.84
CA GLY A 274 1.28 -13.49 4.39
C GLY A 274 1.57 -12.11 3.80
N GLY A 275 2.18 -12.08 2.62
CA GLY A 275 2.46 -10.85 1.90
C GLY A 275 3.28 -11.10 0.63
N PRO A 276 3.63 -10.05 -0.13
CA PRO A 276 4.43 -10.18 -1.34
C PRO A 276 5.84 -10.71 -1.02
N PRO A 277 6.49 -11.45 -1.96
CA PRO A 277 7.79 -12.09 -1.70
C PRO A 277 8.84 -11.17 -1.06
N GLU A 278 8.88 -9.90 -1.49
CA GLU A 278 9.81 -8.90 -0.97
C GLU A 278 9.57 -8.54 0.50
N CYS A 279 8.39 -8.83 1.08
CA CYS A 279 8.09 -8.55 2.48
C CYS A 279 9.10 -9.17 3.45
N GLU A 280 9.73 -10.30 3.09
CA GLU A 280 10.77 -10.93 3.92
C GLU A 280 12.00 -10.03 4.13
N GLN A 281 12.23 -9.08 3.23
CA GLN A 281 13.42 -8.22 3.20
C GLN A 281 13.10 -6.74 3.37
N ARG A 282 11.83 -6.34 3.22
CA ARG A 282 11.41 -4.93 3.30
C ARG A 282 11.43 -4.42 4.74
N PRO A 283 12.13 -3.30 5.03
CA PRO A 283 12.21 -2.74 6.39
C PRO A 283 10.86 -2.42 7.03
N PHE A 284 9.84 -2.08 6.24
CA PHE A 284 8.48 -1.79 6.70
C PHE A 284 7.55 -3.01 6.67
N CYS A 285 8.09 -4.23 6.49
CA CYS A 285 7.32 -5.47 6.53
C CYS A 285 7.84 -6.43 7.61
N LYS A 286 8.24 -7.67 7.27
CA LYS A 286 8.68 -8.67 8.26
C LYS A 286 9.87 -8.18 9.12
N PRO A 287 10.99 -7.67 8.56
CA PRO A 287 12.06 -7.08 9.35
C PRO A 287 11.61 -5.97 10.30
N GLY A 288 10.63 -5.15 9.88
CA GLY A 288 10.07 -4.07 10.68
C GLY A 288 9.25 -4.58 11.87
N LEU A 289 8.40 -5.57 11.64
CA LEU A 289 7.65 -6.26 12.69
C LEU A 289 8.59 -6.89 13.73
N GLU A 290 9.66 -7.53 13.27
CA GLU A 290 10.66 -8.14 14.15
C GLU A 290 11.41 -7.09 14.96
N LYS A 291 11.94 -6.05 14.32
CA LYS A 291 12.79 -5.04 14.97
C LYS A 291 12.01 -4.09 15.89
N THR A 292 10.83 -3.64 15.47
CA THR A 292 10.04 -2.62 16.19
C THR A 292 9.15 -3.24 17.26
N TYR A 293 8.57 -4.40 16.97
CA TYR A 293 7.58 -5.04 17.84
C TYR A 293 8.10 -6.28 18.56
N GLY A 294 9.18 -6.91 18.07
CA GLY A 294 9.63 -8.20 18.59
C GLY A 294 8.73 -9.36 18.12
N LEU A 295 7.93 -9.15 17.07
CA LEU A 295 7.09 -10.20 16.50
C LEU A 295 7.93 -11.14 15.64
N SER A 296 8.12 -12.37 16.10
CA SER A 296 8.70 -13.46 15.31
C SER A 296 7.59 -14.39 14.85
N VAL A 297 7.61 -14.76 13.56
CA VAL A 297 6.61 -15.61 12.93
C VAL A 297 7.25 -16.93 12.53
N GLY A 298 6.53 -18.04 12.71
CA GLY A 298 7.02 -19.36 12.35
C GLY A 298 7.00 -19.67 10.86
N LYS A 299 6.13 -18.98 10.11
CA LYS A 299 5.96 -19.22 8.67
C LYS A 299 5.68 -17.93 7.92
N PHE A 300 6.36 -17.75 6.79
CA PHE A 300 5.99 -16.77 5.78
C PHE A 300 5.27 -17.46 4.61
N SER A 301 4.20 -16.86 4.12
CA SER A 301 3.46 -17.30 2.93
C SER A 301 3.53 -16.21 1.86
N SER A 302 4.16 -16.53 0.73
CA SER A 302 4.27 -15.60 -0.39
C SER A 302 2.92 -15.49 -1.12
N LEU A 303 2.34 -14.29 -1.12
CA LEU A 303 1.02 -13.95 -1.65
C LEU A 303 1.09 -12.60 -2.38
N ASP A 304 -0.04 -12.04 -2.80
CA ASP A 304 -0.10 -10.68 -3.36
C ASP A 304 -0.15 -9.60 -2.25
N GLN A 305 0.25 -8.37 -2.56
CA GLN A 305 0.18 -7.25 -1.61
C GLN A 305 -1.26 -6.82 -1.40
N GLY A 306 -1.87 -7.25 -0.29
CA GLY A 306 -3.23 -6.87 0.08
C GLY A 306 -4.33 -7.30 -0.90
N GLY A 307 -4.04 -8.13 -1.90
CA GLY A 307 -4.99 -8.51 -2.94
C GLY A 307 -5.78 -9.79 -2.63
N PRO A 308 -6.47 -10.39 -3.63
CA PRO A 308 -7.32 -11.55 -3.45
C PRO A 308 -6.67 -12.75 -2.74
N LEU A 309 -5.38 -13.03 -2.96
CA LEU A 309 -4.73 -14.21 -2.33
C LEU A 309 -4.50 -13.96 -0.84
N THR A 310 -4.00 -12.79 -0.46
CA THR A 310 -3.85 -12.39 0.95
C THR A 310 -5.19 -12.35 1.68
N LYS A 311 -6.23 -11.77 1.06
CA LYS A 311 -7.58 -11.73 1.67
C LYS A 311 -8.18 -13.12 1.84
N SER A 312 -8.07 -13.97 0.82
CA SER A 312 -8.56 -15.35 0.89
C SER A 312 -7.80 -16.12 1.97
N GLY A 313 -6.48 -15.94 2.04
CA GLY A 313 -5.65 -16.63 3.01
C GLY A 313 -5.94 -16.25 4.47
N LEU A 314 -6.31 -14.99 4.71
CA LEU A 314 -6.84 -14.57 6.01
C LEU A 314 -8.20 -15.24 6.29
N ARG A 315 -9.12 -15.16 5.32
CA ARG A 315 -10.50 -15.62 5.50
C ARG A 315 -10.62 -17.13 5.69
N ASP A 316 -9.82 -17.92 4.98
CA ASP A 316 -9.79 -19.37 5.07
C ASP A 316 -8.92 -19.91 6.22
N GLY A 317 -8.13 -19.05 6.86
CA GLY A 317 -7.23 -19.42 7.95
C GLY A 317 -5.97 -20.14 7.47
N SER A 318 -5.49 -19.89 6.26
CA SER A 318 -4.17 -20.37 5.81
C SER A 318 -3.01 -19.46 6.27
N ILE A 319 -3.30 -18.20 6.64
CA ILE A 319 -2.37 -17.27 7.30
C ILE A 319 -3.01 -16.62 8.54
N SER A 320 -2.18 -16.24 9.52
CA SER A 320 -2.64 -15.55 10.74
C SER A 320 -2.77 -14.04 10.52
N VAL A 321 -1.78 -13.46 9.83
CA VAL A 321 -1.60 -12.02 9.63
C VAL A 321 -1.27 -11.77 8.16
N GLY A 322 -1.85 -10.75 7.54
CA GLY A 322 -1.60 -10.40 6.14
C GLY A 322 -1.17 -8.96 5.97
N LEU A 323 -0.17 -8.69 5.13
CA LEU A 323 0.15 -7.34 4.66
C LEU A 323 -0.95 -6.86 3.70
N ILE A 324 -1.59 -5.75 4.04
CA ILE A 324 -2.67 -5.12 3.28
C ILE A 324 -2.53 -3.60 3.34
N PHE A 325 -3.37 -2.85 2.62
CA PHE A 325 -3.45 -1.39 2.71
C PHE A 325 -4.43 -0.96 3.79
N SER A 326 -4.14 0.14 4.51
CA SER A 326 -4.97 0.65 5.61
C SER A 326 -6.35 1.14 5.17
N SER A 327 -6.50 1.50 3.90
CA SER A 327 -7.75 1.93 3.31
C SER A 327 -8.49 0.82 2.55
N ASP A 328 -8.07 -0.45 2.66
CA ASP A 328 -8.65 -1.53 1.87
C ASP A 328 -10.14 -1.73 2.16
N GLY A 329 -10.95 -1.77 1.09
CA GLY A 329 -12.40 -1.88 1.17
C GLY A 329 -12.93 -3.19 1.77
N ALA A 330 -12.08 -4.21 1.95
CA ALA A 330 -12.46 -5.49 2.56
C ALA A 330 -12.50 -5.43 4.10
N PHE A 331 -12.06 -4.34 4.72
CA PHE A 331 -12.18 -4.16 6.15
C PHE A 331 -13.64 -4.00 6.58
N ALA A 332 -13.95 -4.59 7.74
CA ALA A 332 -15.24 -4.36 8.38
C ALA A 332 -15.37 -2.86 8.73
N THR A 333 -16.42 -2.22 8.23
CA THR A 333 -16.78 -0.87 8.63
C THR A 333 -17.72 -0.95 9.82
N SER A 334 -17.34 -0.33 10.94
CA SER A 334 -18.12 -0.24 12.18
C SER A 334 -19.50 0.38 11.98
#